data_AF-A0AAU4DWP3-F1
#
_entry.id   AF-A0AAU4DWP3-F1
#
_cell.length_a   1.000
_cell.length_b   1.000
_cell.length_c   1.000
_cell.angle_alpha   90.00
_cell.angle_beta   90.00
_cell.angle_gamma   90.00
#
_symmetry.space_group_name_H-M   'P 1'
#
loop_
_entity.id
_entity.type
_entity.pdbx_description
1 polymer ?
#
loop_
_entity_poly.entity_id
_entity_poly.type
_entity_poly.pdbx_seq_one_letter_code
_entity_poly.pdbx_strand_id
1 'polypeptide(L)'
;MPLNTTTITLHVVSASDLDRFVEEVYGTPYCTHAALEARNGDDHAADAVTEHRGFEDPEDPTSPLVSRPGLDPYDQEKLTAWQAGRPGQDPRPEVVLSDLACKGLIPPGRYLIQIRW
;
A
#
# COMPACT_ATOMS: atom_id res chain seq x y z
N MET A 1 -31.96 -16.84 9.60
CA MET A 1 -30.51 -17.12 9.69
C MET A 1 -29.84 -15.88 10.28
N PRO A 2 -29.02 -16.00 11.34
CA PRO A 2 -28.25 -14.86 11.83
C PRO A 2 -27.18 -14.46 10.80
N LEU A 3 -26.94 -13.16 10.65
CA LEU A 3 -25.83 -12.63 9.87
C LEU A 3 -24.52 -13.05 10.56
N ASN A 4 -23.60 -13.65 9.80
CA ASN A 4 -22.26 -13.90 10.31
C ASN A 4 -21.50 -12.56 10.25
N THR A 5 -21.20 -11.99 11.42
CA THR A 5 -20.58 -10.67 11.53
C THR A 5 -19.22 -10.79 12.20
N THR A 6 -18.21 -10.20 11.57
CA THR A 6 -16.84 -10.11 12.10
C THR A 6 -16.51 -8.66 12.35
N THR A 7 -16.08 -8.35 13.57
CA THR A 7 -15.56 -7.01 13.92
C THR A 7 -14.08 -6.93 13.57
N ILE A 8 -13.68 -5.88 12.87
CA ILE A 8 -12.28 -5.59 12.55
C ILE A 8 -11.96 -4.14 12.90
N THR A 9 -10.70 -3.87 13.25
CA THR A 9 -10.18 -2.51 13.45
C THR A 9 -9.51 -2.03 12.16
N LEU A 10 -9.73 -0.76 11.81
CA LEU A 10 -9.18 -0.13 10.62
C LEU A 10 -8.81 1.34 10.88
N HIS A 11 -7.73 1.78 10.25
CA HIS A 11 -7.33 3.17 10.18
C HIS A 11 -8.08 3.84 9.03
N VAL A 12 -8.81 4.92 9.31
CA VAL A 12 -9.55 5.66 8.27
C VAL A 12 -8.74 6.88 7.85
N VAL A 13 -8.51 7.04 6.54
CA VAL A 13 -7.74 8.15 5.98
C VAL A 13 -8.42 8.67 4.71
N SER A 14 -8.40 9.98 4.48
CA SER A 14 -8.88 10.55 3.23
C SER A 14 -7.80 10.41 2.14
N ALA A 15 -8.21 10.21 0.89
CA ALA A 15 -7.28 10.14 -0.24
C ALA A 15 -6.41 11.40 -0.35
N SER A 16 -7.00 12.59 -0.12
CA SER A 16 -6.26 13.86 -0.16
C SER A 16 -5.22 13.99 0.96
N ASP A 17 -5.52 13.50 2.18
CA ASP A 17 -4.54 13.49 3.26
C ASP A 17 -3.40 12.52 2.99
N LEU A 18 -3.72 11.35 2.42
CA LEU A 18 -2.72 10.38 2.00
C LEU A 18 -1.82 10.98 0.91
N ASP A 19 -2.41 11.56 -0.15
CA ASP A 19 -1.67 12.18 -1.26
C ASP A 19 -0.70 13.25 -0.77
N ARG A 20 -1.17 14.16 0.08
CA ARG A 20 -0.34 15.20 0.70
C ARG A 20 0.79 14.60 1.54
N PHE A 21 0.47 13.64 2.40
CA PHE A 21 1.48 13.04 3.28
C PHE A 21 2.55 12.30 2.49
N VAL A 22 2.16 11.59 1.43
CA VAL A 22 3.08 10.90 0.54
C VAL A 22 3.96 11.92 -0.21
N GLU A 23 3.38 12.99 -0.74
CA GLU A 23 4.17 14.03 -1.39
C GLU A 23 5.16 14.69 -0.43
N GLU A 24 4.78 14.94 0.83
CA GLU A 24 5.68 15.46 1.87
C GLU A 24 6.84 14.51 2.18
N VAL A 25 6.60 13.19 2.20
CA VAL A 25 7.62 12.19 2.53
C VAL A 25 8.57 11.92 1.37
N TYR A 26 8.06 11.79 0.14
CA TYR A 26 8.85 11.37 -1.03
C TYR A 26 9.27 12.54 -1.94
N GLY A 27 8.75 13.75 -1.72
CA GLY A 27 9.00 14.92 -2.57
C GLY A 27 8.51 14.74 -4.01
N THR A 28 7.64 13.77 -4.26
CA THR A 28 7.11 13.39 -5.56
C THR A 28 5.59 13.44 -5.51
N PRO A 29 4.91 14.11 -6.46
CA PRO A 29 3.45 14.15 -6.48
C PRO A 29 2.86 12.74 -6.52
N TYR A 30 1.88 12.49 -5.66
CA TYR A 30 1.14 11.24 -5.61
C TYR A 30 -0.35 11.51 -5.79
N CYS A 31 -1.03 10.61 -6.49
CA CYS A 31 -2.47 10.68 -6.66
C CYS A 31 -3.10 9.30 -6.47
N THR A 32 -3.68 9.08 -5.29
CA THR A 32 -4.40 7.85 -4.93
C THR A 32 -5.49 7.52 -5.93
N HIS A 33 -6.21 8.54 -6.42
CA HIS A 33 -7.24 8.36 -7.44
C HIS A 33 -6.68 7.78 -8.73
N ALA A 34 -5.57 8.32 -9.23
CA ALA A 34 -4.92 7.83 -10.43
C ALA A 34 -4.35 6.41 -10.23
N ALA A 35 -3.76 6.16 -9.06
CA ALA A 35 -3.19 4.86 -8.70
C ALA A 35 -4.23 3.73 -8.61
N LEU A 36 -5.49 4.07 -8.30
CA LEU A 36 -6.59 3.11 -8.13
C LEU A 36 -7.61 3.10 -9.28
N GLU A 37 -7.53 4.05 -10.21
CA GLU A 37 -8.62 4.32 -11.19
C GLU A 37 -10.00 4.48 -10.52
N ALA A 38 -10.00 5.05 -9.30
CA ALA A 38 -11.18 5.07 -8.43
C ALA A 38 -12.23 6.10 -8.85
N ARG A 39 -13.43 6.02 -8.28
CA ARG A 39 -14.51 6.99 -8.48
C ARG A 39 -14.81 7.76 -7.20
N ASN A 40 -15.43 8.93 -7.37
CA ASN A 40 -15.90 9.68 -6.23
C ASN A 40 -16.93 8.87 -5.44
N GLY A 41 -16.74 8.75 -4.13
CA GLY A 41 -17.58 7.93 -3.25
C GLY A 41 -17.01 6.55 -2.94
N ASP A 42 -15.94 6.12 -3.62
CA ASP A 42 -15.31 4.82 -3.39
C ASP A 42 -14.57 4.77 -2.04
N ASP A 43 -14.58 3.61 -1.40
CA ASP A 43 -13.74 3.32 -0.26
C ASP A 43 -12.82 2.17 -0.63
N HIS A 44 -11.51 2.36 -0.47
CA HIS A 44 -10.51 1.36 -0.82
C HIS A 44 -9.83 0.81 0.43
N ALA A 45 -9.88 -0.50 0.62
CA ALA A 45 -9.21 -1.15 1.73
C ALA A 45 -7.80 -1.58 1.30
N ALA A 46 -6.79 -1.14 2.04
CA ALA A 46 -5.38 -1.44 1.79
C ALA A 46 -4.71 -1.93 3.07
N ASP A 47 -3.82 -2.92 2.97
CA ASP A 47 -3.04 -3.41 4.11
C ASP A 47 -1.63 -2.81 4.05
N ALA A 48 -1.23 -2.17 5.15
CA ALA A 48 0.13 -1.71 5.38
C ALA A 48 0.89 -2.82 6.12
N VAL A 49 1.85 -3.45 5.44
CA VAL A 49 2.62 -4.57 5.98
C VAL A 49 4.10 -4.20 6.10
N THR A 50 4.78 -4.73 7.12
CA THR A 50 6.23 -4.59 7.30
C THR A 50 7.00 -5.83 6.88
N GLU A 51 6.29 -6.84 6.39
CA GLU A 51 6.86 -8.10 5.93
C GLU A 51 6.14 -8.52 4.64
N HIS A 52 6.87 -9.16 3.74
CA HIS A 52 6.33 -9.81 2.55
C HIS A 52 6.55 -11.32 2.61
N ARG A 53 5.74 -12.08 1.88
CA ARG A 53 5.93 -13.52 1.71
C ARG A 53 6.60 -13.80 0.38
N GLY A 54 7.74 -14.49 0.43
CA GLY A 54 8.45 -14.97 -0.75
C GLY A 54 8.83 -16.44 -0.59
N PHE A 55 9.11 -17.12 -1.70
CA PHE A 55 9.67 -18.46 -1.66
C PHE A 55 11.04 -18.43 -0.96
N GLU A 56 11.27 -19.40 -0.06
CA GLU A 56 12.59 -19.60 0.57
C GLU A 56 13.68 -19.68 -0.49
N ASP A 57 13.45 -20.46 -1.56
CA ASP A 57 14.26 -20.50 -2.76
C ASP A 57 13.49 -19.85 -3.93
N PRO A 58 13.90 -18.68 -4.44
CA PRO A 58 13.23 -18.01 -5.54
C PRO A 58 13.32 -18.76 -6.88
N GLU A 59 14.23 -19.73 -7.02
CA GLU A 59 14.35 -20.57 -8.23
C GLU A 59 13.51 -21.85 -8.14
N ASP A 60 13.03 -22.24 -6.96
CA ASP A 60 12.16 -23.40 -6.73
C ASP A 60 10.76 -22.97 -6.24
N PRO A 61 9.75 -22.92 -7.12
CA PRO A 61 8.38 -22.53 -6.76
C PRO A 61 7.65 -23.57 -5.89
N THR A 62 8.29 -24.70 -5.56
CA THR A 62 7.78 -25.69 -4.61
C THR A 62 8.33 -25.51 -3.20
N SER A 63 9.31 -24.61 -3.02
CA SER A 63 9.83 -24.27 -1.70
C SER A 63 8.74 -23.67 -0.80
N PRO A 64 8.88 -23.74 0.53
CA PRO A 64 7.94 -23.07 1.42
C PRO A 64 7.99 -21.55 1.23
N LEU A 65 6.84 -20.89 1.42
CA LEU A 65 6.76 -19.44 1.55
C LEU A 65 7.23 -19.03 2.95
N VAL A 66 8.15 -18.09 3.02
CA VAL A 66 8.70 -17.54 4.26
C VAL A 66 8.36 -16.04 4.34
N SER A 67 8.12 -15.57 5.57
CA SER A 67 7.98 -14.14 5.84
C SER A 67 9.36 -13.49 5.85
N ARG A 68 9.52 -12.38 5.15
CA ARG A 68 10.76 -11.60 5.07
C ARG A 68 10.46 -10.13 5.41
N PRO A 69 11.33 -9.46 6.18
CA PRO A 69 11.12 -8.06 6.53
C PRO A 69 11.23 -7.16 5.30
N GLY A 70 10.49 -6.05 5.32
CA GLY A 70 10.49 -5.04 4.27
C GLY A 70 9.48 -5.32 3.16
N LEU A 71 9.50 -4.43 2.17
CA LEU A 71 8.66 -4.47 0.99
C LEU A 71 9.09 -5.62 0.06
N ASP A 72 8.14 -6.18 -0.70
CA ASP A 72 8.47 -7.13 -1.75
C ASP A 72 9.38 -6.48 -2.82
N PRO A 73 10.38 -7.19 -3.37
CA PRO A 73 11.29 -6.62 -4.37
C PRO A 73 10.60 -5.99 -5.59
N TYR A 74 9.48 -6.55 -6.04
CA TYR A 74 8.72 -6.02 -7.17
C TYR A 74 8.02 -4.70 -6.81
N ASP A 75 7.44 -4.62 -5.61
CA ASP A 75 6.82 -3.40 -5.11
C ASP A 75 7.88 -2.31 -4.81
N GLN A 76 9.06 -2.71 -4.33
CA GLN A 76 10.22 -1.83 -4.15
C GLN A 76 10.70 -1.24 -5.48
N GLU A 77 10.76 -2.04 -6.54
CA GLU A 77 11.11 -1.59 -7.88
C GLU A 77 10.12 -0.54 -8.38
N LYS A 78 8.81 -0.78 -8.23
CA LYS A 78 7.76 0.18 -8.60
C LYS A 78 7.90 1.50 -7.86
N LEU A 79 8.08 1.44 -6.54
CA LEU A 79 8.23 2.63 -5.71
C LEU A 79 9.48 3.44 -6.11
N THR A 80 10.57 2.76 -6.49
CA THR A 80 11.80 3.38 -6.95
C THR A 80 11.61 4.03 -8.33
N ALA A 81 10.92 3.35 -9.25
CA ALA A 81 10.65 3.86 -10.59
C ALA A 81 9.74 5.10 -10.58
N TRP A 82 8.73 5.12 -9.70
CA TRP A 82 7.89 6.28 -9.46
C TRP A 82 8.67 7.48 -8.91
N GLN A 83 9.50 7.28 -7.88
CA GLN A 83 10.37 8.33 -7.33
C GLN A 83 11.37 8.87 -8.35
N ALA A 84 11.76 8.07 -9.34
CA ALA A 84 12.59 8.53 -10.46
C ALA A 84 11.82 9.40 -11.49
N GLY A 85 10.54 9.68 -11.25
CA GLY A 85 9.70 10.55 -12.08
C GLY A 85 9.22 9.90 -13.38
N ARG A 86 9.12 8.56 -13.44
CA ARG A 86 8.56 7.89 -14.61
C ARG A 86 7.03 8.09 -14.64
N PRO A 87 6.48 8.79 -15.64
CA PRO A 87 5.05 9.08 -15.70
C PRO A 87 4.23 7.79 -15.86
N GLY A 88 3.07 7.72 -15.21
CA GLY A 88 2.14 6.59 -15.30
C GLY A 88 2.55 5.35 -14.50
N GLN A 89 3.45 5.51 -13.52
CA GLN A 89 3.87 4.43 -12.63
C GLN A 89 3.53 4.69 -11.17
N ASP A 90 2.45 5.42 -10.90
CA ASP A 90 2.01 5.65 -9.53
C ASP A 90 1.80 4.30 -8.81
N PRO A 91 2.53 4.06 -7.71
CA PRO A 91 2.39 2.83 -6.96
C PRO A 91 0.99 2.75 -6.35
N ARG A 92 0.46 1.53 -6.28
CA ARG A 92 -0.80 1.31 -5.57
C ARG A 92 -0.66 1.73 -4.10
N PRO A 93 -1.74 2.21 -3.44
CA PRO A 93 -1.65 2.68 -2.06
C PRO A 93 -1.08 1.65 -1.08
N GLU A 94 -1.32 0.36 -1.27
CA GLU A 94 -0.75 -0.71 -0.42
C GLU A 94 0.78 -0.68 -0.40
N VAL A 95 1.39 -0.38 -1.55
CA VAL A 95 2.85 -0.31 -1.72
C VAL A 95 3.41 0.87 -0.94
N VAL A 96 2.78 2.03 -1.09
CA VAL A 96 3.20 3.25 -0.41
C VAL A 96 2.99 3.14 1.10
N LEU A 97 1.81 2.66 1.53
CA LEU A 97 1.51 2.45 2.94
C LEU A 97 2.46 1.44 3.58
N SER A 98 2.80 0.36 2.88
CA SER A 98 3.75 -0.63 3.39
C SER A 98 5.17 -0.07 3.51
N ASP A 99 5.65 0.75 2.56
CA ASP A 99 6.95 1.42 2.70
C ASP A 99 6.95 2.45 3.84
N LEU A 100 5.89 3.23 4.00
CA LEU A 100 5.71 4.15 5.13
C LEU A 100 5.71 3.41 6.48
N ALA A 101 5.07 2.24 6.55
CA ALA A 101 5.08 1.38 7.72
C ALA A 101 6.48 0.79 7.99
N CYS A 102 7.19 0.33 6.95
CA CYS A 102 8.57 -0.15 7.06
C CYS A 102 9.52 0.95 7.57
N LYS A 103 9.26 2.22 7.21
CA LYS A 103 10.00 3.39 7.71
C LYS A 103 9.57 3.84 9.12
N GLY A 104 8.54 3.24 9.70
CA GLY A 104 8.01 3.60 11.02
C GLY A 104 7.25 4.93 11.05
N LEU A 105 6.81 5.44 9.90
CA LEU A 105 6.08 6.72 9.80
C LEU A 105 4.59 6.57 10.08
N ILE A 106 4.05 5.37 9.85
CA ILE A 106 2.66 5.01 10.15
C ILE A 106 2.63 3.61 10.80
N PRO A 107 1.60 3.26 11.60
CA PRO A 107 1.46 1.91 12.11
C PRO A 107 1.14 0.90 10.99
N PRO A 108 1.63 -0.35 11.06
CA PRO A 108 1.13 -1.41 10.18
C PRO A 108 -0.33 -1.76 10.54
N GLY A 109 -1.06 -2.27 9.56
CA GLY A 109 -2.45 -2.67 9.74
C GLY A 109 -3.32 -2.33 8.53
N ARG A 110 -4.63 -2.47 8.73
CA ARG A 110 -5.61 -2.25 7.67
C ARG A 110 -6.05 -0.80 7.62
N TYR A 111 -5.99 -0.21 6.44
CA TYR A 111 -6.41 1.15 6.13
C TYR A 111 -7.67 1.12 5.27
N LEU A 112 -8.57 2.06 5.53
CA LEU A 112 -9.70 2.38 4.66
C LEU A 112 -9.47 3.79 4.11
N ILE A 113 -9.14 3.85 2.82
CA ILE A 113 -8.87 5.10 2.11
C ILE A 113 -10.18 5.58 1.50
N GLN A 114 -10.62 6.76 1.92
CA GLN A 114 -11.87 7.36 1.47
C GLN A 114 -11.61 8.31 0.30
N ILE A 115 -12.22 7.99 -0.83
CA ILE A 115 -11.98 8.67 -2.10
C ILE A 115 -13.12 9.66 -2.34
N ARG A 116 -12.90 10.94 -2.04
CA ARG A 116 -13.92 12.00 -2.07
C ARG A 116 -13.36 13.27 -2.69
N TRP A 117 -14.07 13.85 -3.67
CA TRP A 117 -13.80 15.17 -4.26
C TRP A 117 -15.07 15.80 -4.84
#